data_AF-A0A699XRQ8-F1
#
_entry.id   AF-A0A699XRQ8-F1
#
_cell.length_a   1.000
_cell.length_b   1.000
_cell.length_c   1.000
_cell.angle_alpha   90.00
_cell.angle_beta   90.00
_cell.angle_gamma   90.00
#
_symmetry.space_group_name_H-M   'P 1'
#
loop_
_entity.id
_entity.type
_entity.pdbx_description
1 polymer ?
#
loop_
_entity_poly.entity_id
_entity_poly.type
_entity_poly.pdbx_seq_one_letter_code
_entity_poly.pdbx_strand_id
1 'polypeptide(L)' 'MPTYRTAAVDMVSNDEELRLNLDMLEDRRKRAAIFEANAKLKMMKYYNARVRGVAFKPGDFVYRSNDASHAIAGGKL' A
#
# COMPACT_ATOMS: atom_id res chain seq x y z
N MET A 1 -10.99 -33.71 24.32
CA MET A 1 -9.74 -33.81 25.11
C MET A 1 -8.97 -32.50 24.93
N PRO A 2 -8.57 -31.79 25.98
CA PRO A 2 -7.82 -30.53 25.84
C PRO A 2 -6.44 -30.81 25.21
N THR A 3 -5.96 -29.91 24.34
CA THR A 3 -4.58 -30.00 23.83
C THR A 3 -3.60 -29.45 24.87
N TYR A 4 -2.34 -29.89 24.85
CA TYR A 4 -1.31 -29.45 25.80
C TYR A 4 -1.20 -27.92 25.91
N ARG A 5 -1.33 -27.22 24.77
CA ARG A 5 -1.34 -25.76 24.72
C ARG A 5 -2.49 -25.15 25.51
N THR A 6 -3.68 -25.72 25.43
CA THR A 6 -4.86 -25.21 26.15
C THR A 6 -4.80 -25.51 27.65
N ALA A 7 -4.17 -26.62 28.04
CA ALA A 7 -4.01 -27.01 29.44
C ALA A 7 -2.90 -26.22 30.17
N ALA A 8 -1.93 -25.69 29.42
CA ALA A 8 -0.78 -24.95 29.96
C ALA A 8 -0.97 -23.42 29.96
N VAL A 9 -2.04 -22.90 29.36
CA VAL A 9 -2.34 -21.46 29.35
C VAL A 9 -3.01 -21.08 30.66
N ASP A 10 -2.35 -20.23 31.43
CA ASP A 10 -3.01 -19.52 32.53
C ASP A 10 -3.94 -18.45 31.95
N MET A 11 -5.24 -18.61 32.22
CA MET A 11 -6.26 -17.69 31.74
C MET A 11 -6.09 -16.28 32.30
N VAL A 12 -5.59 -16.13 33.52
CA VAL A 12 -5.46 -14.81 34.18
C VAL A 12 -4.30 -14.04 33.56
N SER A 13 -3.12 -14.66 33.47
CA SER A 13 -1.96 -14.06 32.79
C SER A 13 -2.25 -13.69 31.33
N ASN A 14 -3.01 -14.54 30.60
CA ASN A 14 -3.34 -14.25 29.21
C ASN A 14 -4.30 -13.06 29.04
N ASP A 15 -5.25 -12.86 29.96
CA ASP A 15 -6.16 -11.71 29.91
C ASP A 15 -5.42 -10.39 30.22
N GLU A 16 -4.48 -10.41 31.16
CA GLU A 16 -3.63 -9.25 31.46
C GLU A 16 -2.74 -8.87 30.26
N GLU A 17 -2.10 -9.85 29.63
CA GLU A 17 -1.30 -9.63 28.40
C GLU A 17 -2.16 -9.12 27.25
N LEU A 18 -3.38 -9.64 27.08
CA LEU A 18 -4.30 -9.20 26.04
C LEU A 18 -4.66 -7.72 26.22
N ARG A 19 -5.00 -7.29 27.43
CA ARG A 19 -5.31 -5.89 27.74
C ARG A 19 -4.15 -4.96 27.42
N LEU A 20 -2.94 -5.31 27.85
CA LEU A 20 -1.74 -4.52 27.58
C LEU A 20 -1.45 -4.41 26.07
N ASN A 21 -1.65 -5.49 25.31
CA ASN A 21 -1.51 -5.45 23.86
C ASN A 21 -2.56 -4.57 23.18
N LEU A 22 -3.80 -4.56 23.67
CA LEU A 22 -4.89 -3.73 23.15
C LEU A 22 -4.66 -2.25 23.46
N ASP A 23 -4.19 -1.91 24.65
CA ASP A 23 -3.86 -0.52 25.04
C ASP A 23 -2.78 0.07 24.11
N MET A 24 -1.79 -0.72 23.73
CA MET A 24 -0.70 -0.27 22.84
C MET A 24 -1.06 -0.26 21.35
N LEU A 25 -2.21 -0.82 20.97
CA LEU A 25 -2.58 -1.04 19.57
C LEU A 25 -2.81 0.29 18.84
N GLU A 26 -3.46 1.25 19.49
CA GLU A 26 -3.74 2.54 18.89
C GLU A 26 -2.45 3.31 18.57
N ASP A 27 -1.47 3.30 19.48
CA ASP A 27 -0.17 3.95 19.28
C ASP A 27 0.64 3.28 18.17
N ARG A 28 0.54 1.95 18.02
CA ARG A 28 1.16 1.24 16.90
C ARG A 28 0.51 1.64 15.58
N ARG A 29 -0.82 1.74 15.52
CA ARG A 29 -1.56 2.20 14.34
C ARG A 29 -1.22 3.64 13.96
N LYS A 30 -1.16 4.56 14.94
CA LYS A 30 -0.75 5.95 14.73
C LYS A 30 0.66 6.03 14.14
N ARG A 31 1.62 5.30 14.72
CA ARG A 31 2.99 5.23 14.19
C ARG A 31 3.01 4.67 12.76
N ALA A 32 2.32 3.58 12.50
CA ALA A 32 2.24 2.98 11.16
C ALA A 32 1.68 3.97 10.13
N ALA A 33 0.60 4.69 10.46
CA ALA A 33 0.01 5.69 9.59
C ALA A 33 0.98 6.84 9.27
N ILE A 34 1.75 7.31 10.25
CA ILE A 34 2.80 8.33 10.05
C ILE A 34 3.90 7.81 9.11
N PHE A 35 4.38 6.58 9.32
CA PHE A 35 5.38 5.97 8.44
C PHE A 35 4.87 5.81 7.00
N GLU A 36 3.63 5.35 6.83
CA GLU A 36 3.00 5.19 5.52
C GLU A 36 2.84 6.53 4.79
N ALA A 37 2.35 7.56 5.48
CA ALA A 37 2.22 8.91 4.93
C ALA A 37 3.58 9.47 4.49
N ASN A 38 4.61 9.30 5.32
CA ASN A 38 5.97 9.73 5.00
C ASN A 38 6.56 8.98 3.80
N ALA A 39 6.31 7.67 3.70
CA ALA A 39 6.76 6.86 2.56
C ALA A 39 6.07 7.31 1.25
N LYS A 40 4.75 7.52 1.28
CA LYS A 40 3.98 8.05 0.14
C LYS A 40 4.49 9.42 -0.30
N LEU A 41 4.68 10.34 0.65
CA LEU A 41 5.20 11.68 0.37
C LEU A 41 6.61 11.64 -0.22
N LYS A 42 7.49 10.76 0.27
CA LYS A 42 8.83 10.56 -0.30
C LYS A 42 8.76 10.07 -1.75
N MET A 43 7.87 9.12 -2.04
CA MET A 43 7.66 8.65 -3.42
C MET A 43 7.11 9.74 -4.33
N MET A 44 6.08 10.48 -3.89
CA MET A 44 5.52 11.59 -4.67
C MET A 44 6.58 12.64 -5.00
N LYS A 45 7.37 13.06 -4.00
CA LYS A 45 8.48 14.01 -4.22
C LYS A 45 9.49 13.51 -5.26
N TYR A 46 9.89 12.24 -5.16
CA TYR A 46 10.86 11.64 -6.08
C TYR A 46 10.35 11.63 -7.52
N TYR A 47 9.12 11.17 -7.76
CA TYR A 47 8.58 11.08 -9.11
C TYR A 47 8.21 12.46 -9.67
N ASN A 48 7.57 13.33 -8.87
CA ASN A 48 7.18 14.67 -9.33
C ASN A 48 8.39 15.51 -9.73
N ALA A 49 9.52 15.40 -9.01
CA ALA A 49 10.75 16.09 -9.38
C ALA A 49 11.34 15.63 -10.73
N ARG A 50 10.93 14.46 -11.24
CA ARG A 50 11.46 13.86 -12.47
C ARG A 50 10.50 13.97 -13.66
N VAL A 51 9.28 14.46 -13.44
CA VAL A 51 8.35 14.77 -14.52
C VAL A 51 8.91 15.97 -15.29
N ARG A 52 9.22 15.78 -16.57
CA ARG A 52 9.58 16.88 -17.46
C ARG A 52 8.30 17.46 -18.05
N GLY A 53 8.07 18.75 -17.82
CA GLY A 53 7.02 19.49 -18.53
C GLY A 53 7.45 19.67 -19.99
N VAL A 54 6.96 18.80 -20.88
CA VAL A 54 7.16 18.92 -22.33
C VAL A 54 5.84 19.36 -22.94
N ALA A 55 5.85 20.49 -23.64
CA ALA A 55 4.73 20.92 -24.46
C ALA A 55 4.97 20.45 -25.89
N PHE A 56 4.10 19.58 -26.39
CA PHE A 56 4.12 19.12 -27.78
C PHE A 56 3.50 20.16 -28.71
N LYS A 57 4.05 20.28 -29.91
CA LYS A 57 3.52 21.11 -30.99
C LYS A 57 2.89 20.26 -32.09
N PRO A 58 1.96 20.82 -32.88
CA PRO A 58 1.46 20.14 -34.08
C PRO A 58 2.63 19.76 -35.01
N GLY A 59 2.69 18.48 -35.39
CA GLY A 59 3.76 17.93 -36.22
C GLY A 59 4.86 17.17 -35.45
N ASP A 60 4.86 17.22 -34.11
CA ASP A 60 5.80 16.43 -33.30
C ASP A 60 5.44 14.93 -33.37
N PHE A 61 6.45 14.08 -33.61
CA PHE A 61 6.29 12.63 -33.54
C PHE A 61 6.53 12.14 -32.12
N VAL A 62 5.55 11.44 -31.54
CA VAL A 62 5.62 10.89 -30.19
C VAL A 62 5.45 9.38 -30.24
N TYR A 63 6.35 8.66 -29.59
CA TYR A 63 6.21 7.22 -29.42
C TYR A 63 5.03 6.93 -28.49
N ARG A 64 3.99 6.26 -29.00
CA ARG A 64 2.87 5.81 -28.18
C ARG A 64 3.26 4.55 -27.41
N SER A 65 2.82 4.44 -26.16
CA SER A 65 2.92 3.18 -25.42
C SER A 65 2.12 2.09 -26.12
N ASN A 66 2.67 0.86 -26.12
CA ASN A 66 2.09 -0.26 -26.86
C ASN A 66 0.72 -0.69 -26.31
N ASP A 67 0.45 -0.46 -25.01
CA ASP A 67 -0.85 -0.74 -24.38
C ASP A 67 -2.02 0.03 -25.02
N ALA A 68 -1.77 1.24 -25.52
CA ALA A 68 -2.78 2.05 -26.21
C ALA A 68 -2.97 1.64 -27.70
N SER A 69 -2.11 0.76 -28.21
CA SER A 69 -2.13 0.25 -29.60
C SER A 69 -2.85 -1.09 -29.74
N HIS A 70 -3.28 -1.71 -28.63
CA HIS A 70 -4.18 -2.85 -28.67
C HIS A 70 -5.59 -2.38 -29.07
N ALA A 71 -5.81 -2.17 -30.36
CA ALA A 71 -7.16 -2.19 -30.90
C ALA A 71 -7.75 -3.58 -30.62
N ILE A 72 -8.78 -3.67 -29.79
CA ILE A 72 -9.67 -4.84 -29.78
C ILE A 72 -10.15 -4.96 -31.21
N ALA A 73 -9.77 -6.06 -31.89
CA ALA A 73 -10.18 -6.30 -33.27
C ALA A 73 -11.70 -6.17 -33.35
N GLY A 74 -12.18 -5.10 -34.00
CA GLY A 74 -13.59 -4.90 -34.24
C GLY A 74 -14.14 -6.13 -34.94
N GLY A 75 -15.12 -6.78 -34.31
CA GLY A 75 -15.87 -7.86 -34.94
C GLY A 75 -16.40 -7.40 -36.29
N LYS A 76 -16.25 -8.25 -37.30
CA LYS A 76 -16.81 -8.02 -38.65
C LYS A 76 -18.33 -7.86 -38.52
N LEU A 77 -18.87 -6.81 -39.16
CA LEU A 77 -20.30 -6.68 -39.45
C LEU A 77 -20.74 -7.77 -40.43
#